data_AF-A0A1B6GNZ9-F1
#
_entry.id   AF-A0A1B6GNZ9-F1
#
_cell.length_a   1.000
_cell.length_b   1.000
_cell.length_c   1.000
_cell.angle_alpha   90.00
_cell.angle_beta   90.00
_cell.angle_gamma   90.00
#
_symmetry.space_group_name_H-M   'P 1'
#
loop_
_entity.id
_entity.type
_entity.pdbx_description
1 polymer ?
#
loop_
_entity_poly.entity_id
_entity_poly.type
_entity_poly.pdbx_seq_one_letter_code
_entity_poly.pdbx_strand_id
1 'polypeptide(L)'
;VLVVLATLALAKQVHGRVVSIATPVLFTGTNGGGPDELQAPVGYMATKSFYAGGTVNAAWYTPYDNIRDLGTIATIDVQPQGEFAQLSVRGTTMNGRVRIRIYADIN
;
A
#
# COMPACT_ATOMS: atom_id res chain seq x y z
N VAL A 1 -8.85 54.61 -2.29
CA VAL A 1 -7.92 53.78 -3.10
C VAL A 1 -7.11 52.94 -2.14
N LEU A 2 -7.12 51.61 -2.33
CA LEU A 2 -6.35 50.56 -1.61
C LEU A 2 -6.63 50.52 -0.10
N VAL A 3 -7.03 49.41 0.51
CA VAL A 3 -6.26 48.16 0.57
C VAL A 3 -7.25 47.00 0.59
N VAL A 4 -7.48 46.39 -0.57
CA VAL A 4 -7.95 44.99 -0.59
C VAL A 4 -6.72 44.19 -0.19
N LEU A 5 -6.69 43.74 1.06
CA LEU A 5 -5.75 42.73 1.54
C LEU A 5 -5.98 41.50 0.66
N ALA A 6 -5.23 41.42 -0.43
CA ALA A 6 -5.11 40.23 -1.23
C ALA A 6 -4.36 39.23 -0.34
N THR A 7 -5.10 38.52 0.51
CA THR A 7 -4.72 37.20 0.99
C THR A 7 -4.75 36.27 -0.23
N LEU A 8 -3.79 36.49 -1.14
CA LEU A 8 -3.22 35.44 -1.98
C LEU A 8 -2.51 34.52 -1.01
N ALA A 9 -3.29 33.74 -0.26
CA ALA A 9 -2.86 32.44 0.17
C ALA A 9 -2.51 31.73 -1.14
N LEU A 10 -1.21 31.70 -1.46
CA LEU A 10 -0.66 30.76 -2.41
C LEU A 10 -1.06 29.40 -1.86
N ALA A 11 -2.23 28.90 -2.28
CA ALA A 11 -2.49 27.48 -2.30
C ALA A 11 -1.38 26.95 -3.20
N LYS A 12 -0.27 26.52 -2.59
CA LYS A 12 0.67 25.64 -3.27
C LYS A 12 -0.20 24.54 -3.82
N GLN A 13 -0.38 24.51 -5.15
CA GLN A 13 -0.96 23.35 -5.80
C GLN A 13 0.00 22.22 -5.49
N VAL A 14 -0.34 21.45 -4.46
CA VAL A 14 0.33 20.19 -4.19
C VAL A 14 -0.15 19.27 -5.29
N HIS A 15 0.65 19.19 -6.34
CA HIS A 15 0.37 18.27 -7.42
C HIS A 15 0.66 16.87 -6.88
N GLY A 16 -0.41 16.09 -6.67
CA GLY A 16 -0.29 14.69 -6.29
C GLY A 16 0.67 13.96 -7.22
N ARG A 17 1.59 13.19 -6.67
CA ARG A 17 2.55 12.38 -7.41
C ARG A 17 2.32 10.92 -7.09
N VAL A 18 2.18 10.10 -8.13
CA VAL A 18 2.15 8.65 -7.98
C VAL A 18 3.57 8.10 -7.83
N VAL A 19 3.80 7.34 -6.76
CA VAL A 19 5.08 6.68 -6.45
C VAL A 19 4.88 5.19 -6.19
N SER A 20 5.86 4.37 -6.59
CA SER A 20 5.96 2.97 -6.15
C SER A 20 6.68 2.95 -4.80
N ILE A 21 6.03 2.44 -3.76
CA ILE A 21 6.55 2.54 -2.38
C ILE A 21 7.06 1.20 -1.83
N ALA A 22 6.57 0.08 -2.35
CA ALA A 22 6.99 -1.24 -1.88
C ALA A 22 6.69 -2.35 -2.90
N THR A 23 7.43 -3.46 -2.79
CA THR A 23 7.18 -4.68 -3.56
C THR A 23 7.06 -5.91 -2.67
N PRO A 24 6.03 -5.97 -1.78
CA PRO A 24 6.00 -6.99 -0.77
C PRO A 24 5.67 -8.37 -1.30
N VAL A 25 6.15 -9.37 -0.58
CA VAL A 25 5.82 -10.78 -0.76
C VAL A 25 4.82 -11.20 0.30
N LEU A 26 3.66 -11.63 -0.14
CA LEU A 26 2.59 -12.17 0.70
C LEU A 26 2.74 -13.69 0.72
N PHE A 27 2.68 -14.31 1.89
CA PHE A 27 2.69 -15.77 1.98
C PHE A 27 1.86 -16.27 3.15
N THR A 28 1.25 -17.44 2.98
CA THR A 28 0.32 -18.01 3.98
C THR A 28 0.93 -19.14 4.81
N GLY A 29 2.14 -19.59 4.48
CA GLY A 29 2.91 -20.59 5.22
C GLY A 29 3.75 -20.01 6.36
N THR A 30 4.60 -20.84 6.97
CA THR A 30 5.50 -20.48 8.09
C THR A 30 6.92 -20.07 7.66
N ASN A 31 7.22 -20.13 6.36
CA ASN A 31 8.57 -19.94 5.82
C ASN A 31 8.82 -18.53 5.28
N GLY A 32 8.72 -17.51 6.12
CA GLY A 32 9.13 -16.16 5.75
C GLY A 32 9.26 -15.24 6.97
N GLY A 33 9.36 -13.94 6.71
CA GLY A 33 9.56 -12.93 7.76
C GLY A 33 10.58 -11.85 7.40
N GLY A 34 10.92 -11.72 6.11
CA GLY A 34 11.79 -10.65 5.65
C GLY A 34 11.15 -9.25 5.78
N PRO A 35 11.97 -8.19 5.68
CA PRO A 35 11.51 -6.81 5.76
C PRO A 35 10.50 -6.44 4.66
N ASP A 36 10.48 -7.16 3.54
CA ASP A 36 9.52 -6.99 2.44
C ASP A 36 8.43 -8.05 2.44
N GLU A 37 8.34 -8.91 3.45
CA GLU A 37 7.37 -9.99 3.46
C GLU A 37 6.26 -9.75 4.48
N LEU A 38 5.06 -10.26 4.19
CA LEU A 38 3.92 -10.26 5.09
C LEU A 38 3.35 -11.68 5.16
N GLN A 39 3.44 -12.26 6.35
CA GLN A 39 2.81 -13.54 6.64
C GLN A 39 1.31 -13.32 6.89
N ALA A 40 0.48 -13.88 6.02
CA ALA A 40 -0.99 -13.78 6.09
C ALA A 40 -1.58 -15.17 6.38
N PRO A 41 -1.65 -15.59 7.67
CA PRO A 41 -2.16 -16.91 8.01
C PRO A 41 -3.64 -17.08 7.62
N VAL A 42 -4.04 -18.33 7.42
CA VAL A 42 -5.43 -18.66 7.05
C VAL A 42 -6.37 -18.27 8.19
N GLY A 43 -7.46 -17.58 7.85
CA GLY A 43 -8.52 -17.20 8.80
C GLY A 43 -8.26 -15.91 9.60
N TYR A 44 -7.07 -15.31 9.50
CA TYR A 44 -6.73 -14.06 10.18
C TYR A 44 -6.28 -12.98 9.19
N MET A 45 -6.51 -11.72 9.54
CA MET A 45 -6.00 -10.57 8.79
C MET A 45 -4.62 -10.20 9.33
N ALA A 46 -3.64 -10.12 8.44
CA ALA A 46 -2.32 -9.58 8.72
C ALA A 46 -2.17 -8.20 8.07
N THR A 47 -1.50 -7.28 8.75
CA THR A 47 -1.32 -5.91 8.26
C THR A 47 0.14 -5.47 8.28
N LYS A 48 0.49 -4.55 7.38
CA LYS A 48 1.81 -3.93 7.32
C LYS A 48 1.74 -2.53 6.71
N SER A 49 2.42 -1.57 7.32
CA SER A 49 2.46 -0.19 6.82
C SER A 49 3.75 0.10 6.07
N PHE A 50 3.64 0.85 4.98
CA PHE A 50 4.77 1.28 4.15
C PHE A 50 4.80 2.81 4.09
N TYR A 51 5.93 3.40 4.43
CA TYR A 51 6.11 4.85 4.37
C TYR A 51 6.15 5.31 2.91
N ALA A 52 5.35 6.33 2.58
CA ALA A 52 5.17 6.78 1.20
C ALA A 52 6.00 8.02 0.84
N GLY A 53 6.66 8.66 1.81
CA GLY A 53 7.46 9.87 1.57
C GLY A 53 6.65 11.16 1.43
N GLY A 54 5.35 11.13 1.76
CA GLY A 54 4.41 12.26 1.70
C GLY A 54 3.04 11.82 2.20
N THR A 55 2.08 12.75 2.28
CA THR A 55 0.71 12.41 2.73
C THR A 55 0.00 11.63 1.63
N VAL A 56 -0.50 10.43 1.96
CA VAL A 56 -1.15 9.54 1.00
C VAL A 56 -2.62 9.94 0.81
N ASN A 57 -2.98 10.31 -0.42
CA ASN A 57 -4.37 10.57 -0.82
C ASN A 57 -5.09 9.28 -1.21
N ALA A 58 -4.38 8.40 -1.92
CA ALA A 58 -4.88 7.12 -2.42
C ALA A 58 -3.74 6.11 -2.48
N ALA A 59 -4.08 4.82 -2.32
CA ALA A 59 -3.13 3.73 -2.44
C ALA A 59 -3.78 2.53 -3.12
N TRP A 60 -3.01 1.78 -3.89
CA TRP A 60 -3.47 0.57 -4.57
C TRP A 60 -2.31 -0.39 -4.79
N TYR A 61 -2.64 -1.63 -5.14
CA TYR A 61 -1.65 -2.61 -5.53
C TYR A 61 -1.85 -3.08 -6.97
N THR A 62 -0.76 -3.48 -7.60
CA THR A 62 -0.79 -4.30 -8.80
C THR A 62 -0.04 -5.58 -8.51
N PRO A 63 -0.53 -6.71 -8.99
CA PRO A 63 0.10 -7.97 -8.66
C PRO A 63 1.20 -8.22 -9.73
N TYR A 64 2.35 -8.80 -9.36
CA TYR A 64 3.52 -8.92 -10.27
C TYR A 64 3.30 -9.97 -11.37
N ASP A 65 3.84 -9.77 -12.58
CA ASP A 65 3.78 -10.79 -13.64
C ASP A 65 4.41 -12.12 -13.15
N ASN A 66 3.69 -13.24 -13.31
CA ASN A 66 3.93 -14.60 -12.76
C ASN A 66 3.19 -14.98 -11.47
N ILE A 67 1.93 -14.59 -11.33
CA ILE A 67 1.12 -15.08 -10.20
C ILE A 67 0.45 -16.39 -10.56
N ARG A 68 0.98 -17.47 -9.99
CA ARG A 68 0.35 -18.79 -10.06
C ARG A 68 -0.66 -19.01 -8.94
N ASP A 69 -0.65 -18.16 -7.91
CA ASP A 69 -1.28 -18.46 -6.62
C ASP A 69 -2.24 -17.38 -6.10
N LEU A 70 -2.82 -16.49 -6.93
CA LEU A 70 -3.78 -15.48 -6.44
C LEU A 70 -4.95 -16.11 -5.65
N GLY A 71 -5.40 -17.30 -6.04
CA GLY A 71 -6.46 -18.05 -5.33
C GLY A 71 -6.10 -18.48 -3.91
N THR A 72 -4.83 -18.38 -3.51
CA THR A 72 -4.36 -18.68 -2.15
C THR A 72 -4.51 -17.53 -1.16
N ILE A 73 -4.81 -16.33 -1.67
CA ILE A 73 -5.05 -15.12 -0.89
C ILE A 73 -6.51 -14.70 -1.05
N ALA A 74 -7.23 -14.57 0.07
CA ALA A 74 -8.65 -14.24 0.10
C ALA A 74 -8.88 -12.78 -0.25
N THR A 75 -8.05 -11.92 0.35
CA THR A 75 -8.16 -10.48 0.26
C THR A 75 -6.78 -9.86 0.31
N ILE A 76 -6.55 -8.90 -0.57
CA ILE A 76 -5.44 -7.96 -0.54
C ILE A 76 -6.09 -6.59 -0.63
N ASP A 77 -5.86 -5.76 0.37
CA ASP A 77 -6.35 -4.39 0.40
C ASP A 77 -5.20 -3.45 0.77
N VAL A 78 -5.21 -2.25 0.21
CA VAL A 78 -4.22 -1.21 0.50
C VAL A 78 -4.95 0.10 0.72
N GLN A 79 -4.78 0.67 1.91
CA GLN A 79 -5.48 1.88 2.31
C GLN A 79 -4.50 3.00 2.72
N PRO A 80 -4.81 4.27 2.40
CA PRO A 80 -4.08 5.41 2.95
C PRO A 80 -4.17 5.47 4.47
N GLN A 81 -3.06 5.82 5.13
CA GLN A 81 -2.96 6.03 6.57
C GLN A 81 -1.95 7.16 6.88
N GLY A 82 -2.36 8.41 6.66
CA GLY A 82 -1.47 9.57 6.82
C GLY A 82 -0.31 9.51 5.83
N GLU A 83 0.92 9.42 6.31
CA GLU A 83 2.12 9.30 5.46
C GLU A 83 2.43 7.85 5.02
N PHE A 84 1.55 6.91 5.37
CA PHE A 84 1.73 5.49 5.12
C PHE A 84 0.63 4.94 4.22
N ALA A 85 0.94 3.86 3.50
CA ALA A 85 -0.07 2.96 2.95
C ALA A 85 -0.10 1.68 3.80
N GLN A 86 -1.26 1.33 4.34
CA GLN A 86 -1.46 0.10 5.09
C GLN A 86 -1.94 -1.01 4.15
N LEU A 87 -1.14 -2.05 4.03
CA LEU A 87 -1.50 -3.30 3.39
C LEU A 87 -2.21 -4.21 4.40
N SER A 88 -3.34 -4.78 4.00
CA SER A 88 -4.10 -5.78 4.75
C SER A 88 -4.31 -7.03 3.90
N VAL A 89 -3.96 -8.20 4.44
CA VAL A 89 -3.96 -9.47 3.69
C VAL A 89 -4.51 -10.60 4.54
N ARG A 90 -5.31 -11.47 3.93
CA ARG A 90 -5.82 -12.71 4.54
C ARG A 90 -5.64 -13.88 3.59
N GLY A 91 -5.04 -14.97 4.06
CA GLY A 91 -4.88 -16.20 3.28
C GLY A 91 -6.16 -17.05 3.24
N THR A 92 -6.37 -17.81 2.15
CA THR A 92 -7.41 -18.86 2.04
C THR A 92 -6.85 -20.27 2.20
N THR A 93 -5.61 -20.49 1.76
CA THR A 93 -5.00 -21.83 1.72
C THR A 93 -3.60 -21.79 2.31
N MET A 94 -3.11 -22.93 2.76
CA MET A 94 -1.75 -23.07 3.27
C MET A 94 -0.74 -23.09 2.11
N ASN A 95 0.41 -22.45 2.29
CA ASN A 95 1.57 -22.43 1.37
C ASN A 95 1.42 -21.65 0.06
N GLY A 96 0.57 -20.63 0.02
CA GLY A 96 0.50 -19.67 -1.09
C GLY A 96 1.60 -18.61 -1.02
N ARG A 97 2.06 -18.12 -2.18
CA ARG A 97 2.99 -16.99 -2.28
C ARG A 97 2.61 -16.05 -3.42
N VAL A 98 2.43 -14.77 -3.11
CA VAL A 98 2.09 -13.72 -4.09
C VAL A 98 3.02 -12.53 -3.92
N ARG A 99 3.58 -12.03 -5.02
CA ARG A 99 4.31 -10.75 -5.02
C ARG A 99 3.41 -9.67 -5.59
N ILE A 100 3.34 -8.53 -4.90
CA ILE A 100 2.62 -7.34 -5.35
C ILE A 100 3.56 -6.16 -5.41
N ARG A 101 3.13 -5.11 -6.10
CA ARG A 101 3.71 -3.77 -6.01
C ARG A 101 2.65 -2.83 -5.48
N ILE A 102 3.03 -1.99 -4.53
CA ILE A 102 2.15 -0.97 -3.94
C ILE A 102 2.52 0.40 -4.50
N TYR A 103 1.49 1.12 -4.91
CA TYR A 103 1.58 2.51 -5.34
C TYR A 103 0.80 3.40 -4.37
N ALA A 104 1.27 4.64 -4.23
CA ALA A 104 0.58 5.68 -3.50
C ALA A 104 0.56 6.96 -4.34
N ASP A 105 -0.57 7.65 -4.34
CA ASP A 105 -0.66 9.06 -4.72
C ASP A 105 -0.36 9.91 -3.49
N ILE A 106 0.75 10.65 -3.53
CA ILE A 106 1.26 11.44 -2.40
C ILE A 106 1.22 12.94 -2.68
N ASN A 107 0.92 13.69 -1.63
CA ASN A 107 1.02 15.15 -1.52
C ASN A 107 2.25 15.56 -0.71
#